data_AF-A0A348YMJ6-F1
#
_entry.id   AF-A0A348YMJ6-F1
#
_cell.length_a   1.000
_cell.length_b   1.000
_cell.length_c   1.000
_cell.angle_alpha   90.00
_cell.angle_beta   90.00
_cell.angle_gamma   90.00
#
_symmetry.space_group_name_H-M   'P 1'
#
loop_
_entity.id
_entity.type
_entity.pdbx_description
1 polymer ?
#
loop_
_entity_poly.entity_id
_entity_poly.type
_entity_poly.pdbx_seq_one_letter_code
_entity_poly.pdbx_strand_id
1 'polypeptide(L)'
;MARPIEKNFGVFKLGLMFLSMDLSANILELFFINEGGIFGGLSGVVYGVMGYLGVLSRRDNLPVSLNAPKGLFVASIIFIAVGFLFSGIANFCHLGGFVIGVLWGLVDYSRKDLFK
;
A
#
# COMPACT_ATOMS: atom_id res chain seq x y z
N MET A 1 -7.09 6.12 6.31
CA MET A 1 -7.26 5.60 4.93
C MET A 1 -8.02 4.26 4.87
N ALA A 2 -8.00 3.41 5.92
CA ALA A 2 -8.68 2.11 5.91
C ALA A 2 -10.22 2.16 5.98
N ARG A 3 -10.81 3.08 6.76
CA ARG A 3 -12.27 3.13 6.98
C ARG A 3 -13.10 3.31 5.68
N PRO A 4 -12.70 4.15 4.71
CA PRO A 4 -13.37 4.19 3.41
C PRO A 4 -13.27 2.86 2.63
N ILE A 5 -12.13 2.18 2.69
CA ILE A 5 -11.95 0.87 2.04
C ILE A 5 -12.91 -0.16 2.65
N GLU A 6 -12.98 -0.22 3.98
CA GLU A 6 -13.92 -1.08 4.71
C GLU A 6 -15.38 -0.78 4.33
N LYS A 7 -15.78 0.50 4.28
CA LYS A 7 -17.15 0.88 3.95
C LYS A 7 -17.57 0.48 2.53
N ASN A 8 -16.64 0.53 1.56
CA ASN A 8 -16.97 0.23 0.16
C ASN A 8 -16.78 -1.24 -0.20
N PHE A 9 -15.90 -1.98 0.51
CA PHE A 9 -15.54 -3.34 0.13
C PHE A 9 -15.67 -4.39 1.25
N GLY A 10 -16.02 -3.97 2.46
CA GLY A 10 -16.17 -4.83 3.64
C GLY A 10 -14.86 -5.11 4.38
N VAL A 11 -15.01 -5.55 5.63
CA VAL A 11 -13.90 -5.88 6.53
C VAL A 11 -13.05 -7.05 6.04
N PHE A 12 -13.66 -8.02 5.35
CA PHE A 12 -12.95 -9.20 4.85
C PHE A 12 -11.87 -8.83 3.83
N LYS A 13 -12.22 -8.01 2.83
CA LYS A 13 -11.25 -7.53 1.84
C LYS A 13 -10.18 -6.67 2.50
N LEU A 14 -10.57 -5.77 3.41
CA LEU A 14 -9.60 -4.96 4.16
C LEU A 14 -8.62 -5.85 4.94
N GLY A 15 -9.10 -6.93 5.57
CA GLY A 15 -8.26 -7.89 6.28
C GLY A 15 -7.29 -8.62 5.36
N LEU A 16 -7.73 -9.09 4.20
CA LEU A 16 -6.85 -9.73 3.20
C LEU A 16 -5.78 -8.77 2.68
N MET A 17 -6.18 -7.54 2.37
CA MET A 17 -5.25 -6.48 1.96
C MET A 17 -4.24 -6.19 3.06
N PHE A 18 -4.71 -6.00 4.30
CA PHE A 18 -3.86 -5.75 5.45
C PHE A 18 -2.83 -6.86 5.64
N LEU A 19 -3.26 -8.12 5.71
CA LEU A 19 -2.37 -9.26 5.95
C LEU A 19 -1.36 -9.44 4.81
N SER A 20 -1.80 -9.33 3.55
CA SER A 20 -0.90 -9.48 2.41
C SER A 20 0.14 -8.36 2.34
N MET A 21 -0.25 -7.11 2.62
CA MET A 21 0.67 -5.97 2.66
C MET A 21 1.65 -6.08 3.83
N ASP A 22 1.15 -6.42 5.03
CA ASP A 22 1.96 -6.51 6.23
C ASP A 22 2.99 -7.64 6.14
N LEU A 23 2.55 -8.85 5.73
CA LEU A 23 3.46 -9.98 5.54
C LEU A 23 4.53 -9.67 4.49
N SER A 24 4.12 -9.17 3.32
CA SER A 24 5.08 -8.89 2.25
C SER A 24 6.07 -7.78 2.61
N ALA A 25 5.61 -6.74 3.33
CA ALA A 25 6.46 -5.66 3.79
C ALA A 25 7.51 -6.16 4.80
N ASN A 26 7.07 -6.85 5.86
CA ASN A 26 7.97 -7.30 6.92
C ASN A 26 8.89 -8.44 6.44
N ILE A 27 8.41 -9.35 5.58
CA ILE A 27 9.25 -10.40 4.98
C ILE A 27 10.31 -9.79 4.06
N LEU A 28 9.94 -8.81 3.23
CA LEU A 28 10.91 -8.18 2.33
C LEU A 28 12.00 -7.45 3.12
N GLU A 29 11.64 -6.71 4.17
CA GLU A 29 12.64 -6.09 5.05
C GLU A 29 13.53 -7.15 5.73
N LEU A 30 12.95 -8.25 6.21
CA LEU A 30 13.71 -9.34 6.85
C LEU A 30 14.79 -9.93 5.93
N PHE A 31 14.57 -9.96 4.62
CA PHE A 31 15.58 -10.46 3.66
C PHE A 31 16.75 -9.50 3.45
N PHE A 32 16.58 -8.19 3.71
CA PHE A 32 17.57 -7.16 3.42
C PHE A 32 18.13 -6.46 4.66
N ILE A 33 17.54 -6.71 5.83
CA ILE A 33 18.04 -6.19 7.09
C ILE A 33 19.39 -6.83 7.43
N ASN A 34 20.29 -6.05 8.03
CA ASN A 34 21.60 -6.55 8.46
C ASN A 34 21.44 -7.64 9.55
N GLU A 35 22.42 -8.53 9.64
CA GLU A 35 22.47 -9.56 10.68
C GLU A 35 22.31 -8.95 12.08
N GLY A 36 21.38 -9.49 12.87
CA GLY A 36 21.06 -8.98 14.21
C GLY A 36 20.18 -7.72 14.24
N GLY A 37 19.77 -7.19 13.09
CA GLY A 37 18.82 -6.09 13.00
C GLY A 37 17.43 -6.51 13.49
N ILE A 38 16.79 -5.62 14.26
CA ILE A 38 15.40 -5.81 14.73
C ILE A 38 14.54 -4.75 14.07
N PHE A 39 13.50 -5.19 13.37
CA PHE A 39 12.51 -4.33 12.75
C PHE A 39 11.10 -4.89 12.96
N GLY A 40 10.12 -3.98 12.98
CA GLY A 40 8.71 -4.30 12.91
C GLY A 40 7.90 -3.01 12.81
N GLY A 41 6.88 -2.99 11.95
CA GLY A 41 6.03 -1.82 11.82
C GLY A 41 4.95 -1.93 10.78
N LEU A 42 3.90 -1.13 10.96
CA LEU A 42 2.75 -1.06 10.05
C LEU A 42 2.92 -0.03 8.91
N SER A 43 4.08 0.64 8.83
CA SER A 43 4.32 1.66 7.80
C SER A 43 4.26 1.07 6.39
N GLY A 44 4.71 -0.18 6.20
CA GLY A 44 4.54 -0.91 4.93
C GLY A 44 3.07 -1.00 4.51
N VAL A 45 2.15 -1.29 5.44
CA VAL A 45 0.71 -1.31 5.17
C VAL A 45 0.19 0.07 4.75
N VAL A 46 0.67 1.15 5.40
CA VAL A 46 0.31 2.52 5.03
C VAL A 46 0.71 2.82 3.59
N TYR A 47 1.94 2.49 3.21
CA TYR A 47 2.42 2.62 1.83
C TYR A 47 1.63 1.72 0.86
N GLY A 48 1.24 0.51 1.28
CA GLY A 48 0.36 -0.36 0.50
C GLY A 48 -1.02 0.24 0.25
N VAL A 49 -1.63 0.87 1.25
CA VAL A 49 -2.90 1.58 1.07
C VAL A 49 -2.74 2.79 0.13
N MET A 50 -1.62 3.52 0.19
CA MET A 50 -1.31 4.61 -0.74
C MET A 50 -1.15 4.09 -2.18
N GLY A 51 -0.47 2.96 -2.36
CA GLY A 51 -0.33 2.29 -3.66
C GLY A 51 -1.69 1.85 -4.21
N TYR A 52 -2.49 1.18 -3.38
CA TYR A 52 -3.84 0.71 -3.73
C TYR A 52 -4.75 1.86 -4.18
N LEU A 53 -4.91 2.87 -3.33
CA LEU A 53 -5.79 4.00 -3.63
C LEU A 53 -5.24 4.85 -4.77
N GLY A 54 -3.92 4.96 -4.91
CA GLY A 54 -3.33 5.69 -6.04
C GLY A 54 -3.68 5.05 -7.38
N VAL A 55 -3.64 3.72 -7.50
CA VAL A 55 -4.10 3.01 -8.71
C VAL A 55 -5.61 3.14 -8.86
N LEU A 56 -6.37 2.79 -7.82
CA LEU A 56 -7.82 2.74 -7.89
C LEU A 56 -8.44 4.12 -8.18
N SER A 57 -7.83 5.21 -7.71
CA SER A 57 -8.33 6.58 -7.93
C SER A 57 -8.29 7.03 -9.39
N ARG A 58 -7.70 6.23 -10.29
CA ARG A 58 -7.71 6.46 -11.74
C ARG A 58 -9.01 6.00 -12.43
N ARG A 59 -9.95 5.39 -11.69
CA ARG A 59 -11.25 5.00 -12.24
C ARG A 59 -12.19 6.20 -12.31
N ASP A 60 -12.89 6.33 -13.43
CA ASP A 60 -13.88 7.40 -13.62
C ASP A 60 -15.11 7.25 -12.70
N ASN A 61 -15.48 6.01 -12.37
CA ASN A 61 -16.63 5.69 -11.51
C ASN A 61 -16.27 5.50 -10.03
N LEU A 62 -15.14 6.08 -9.57
CA LEU A 62 -14.69 5.92 -8.19
C LEU A 62 -15.61 6.68 -7.20
N PRO A 63 -16.05 6.04 -6.09
CA PRO A 63 -16.68 6.74 -4.98
C PRO A 63 -15.77 7.83 -4.40
N VAL A 64 -16.33 9.01 -4.14
CA VAL A 64 -15.60 10.17 -3.57
C VAL A 64 -14.87 9.80 -2.27
N SER A 65 -15.44 8.91 -1.46
CA SER A 65 -14.84 8.45 -0.21
C SER A 65 -13.51 7.70 -0.38
N LEU A 66 -13.24 7.13 -1.56
CA LEU A 66 -12.02 6.41 -1.89
C LEU A 66 -11.01 7.27 -2.64
N ASN A 67 -11.34 8.52 -2.96
CA ASN A 67 -10.47 9.39 -3.73
C ASN A 67 -9.25 9.80 -2.89
N ALA A 68 -8.08 9.34 -3.30
CA ALA A 68 -6.81 9.75 -2.71
C ALA A 68 -6.24 10.97 -3.47
N PRO A 69 -5.57 11.91 -2.77
CA PRO A 69 -4.88 13.01 -3.44
C PRO A 69 -3.94 12.50 -4.53
N LYS A 70 -4.04 13.04 -5.76
CA LYS A 70 -3.25 12.57 -6.92
C LYS A 70 -1.74 12.58 -6.65
N GLY A 71 -1.26 13.57 -5.88
CA GLY A 71 0.14 13.69 -5.49
C GLY A 71 0.59 12.62 -4.48
N LEU A 72 -0.32 11.96 -3.76
CA LEU A 72 0.03 11.00 -2.71
C LEU A 72 0.76 9.78 -3.28
N PHE A 73 0.28 9.24 -4.40
CA PHE A 73 0.93 8.10 -5.06
C PHE A 73 2.37 8.41 -5.48
N VAL A 74 2.57 9.59 -6.09
CA VAL A 74 3.89 10.04 -6.54
C VAL A 74 4.79 10.37 -5.34
N ALA A 75 4.25 11.04 -4.33
CA ALA A 75 4.96 11.35 -3.09
C ALA A 75 5.42 10.08 -2.37
N SER A 76 4.60 9.01 -2.34
CA SER A 76 5.00 7.71 -1.79
C SER A 76 6.23 7.14 -2.51
N ILE A 77 6.25 7.19 -3.85
CA ILE A 77 7.41 6.72 -4.64
C ILE A 77 8.64 7.57 -4.34
N ILE A 78 8.48 8.89 -4.28
CA ILE A 78 9.58 9.82 -3.95
C ILE A 78 10.12 9.54 -2.55
N PHE A 79 9.27 9.38 -1.54
CA PHE A 79 9.71 9.12 -0.17
C PHE A 79 10.35 7.74 0.00
N ILE A 80 9.90 6.72 -0.73
CA ILE A 80 10.60 5.44 -0.78
C ILE A 80 12.00 5.65 -1.38
N ALA A 81 12.10 6.30 -2.55
CA ALA A 81 13.38 6.50 -3.24
C ALA A 81 14.36 7.33 -2.41
N VAL A 82 13.89 8.45 -1.83
CA VAL A 82 14.68 9.30 -0.92
C VAL A 82 15.05 8.55 0.35
N GLY A 83 14.14 7.72 0.87
CA GLY A 83 14.38 6.94 2.08
C GLY A 83 15.59 6.00 1.96
N PHE A 84 15.83 5.42 0.78
CA PHE A 84 17.02 4.59 0.52
C PHE A 84 18.36 5.33 0.66
N LEU A 85 18.34 6.67 0.72
CA LEU A 85 19.54 7.49 0.96
C LEU A 85 19.88 7.63 2.46
N PHE A 86 18.99 7.19 3.35
CA PHE A 86 19.15 7.32 4.79
C PHE A 86 19.24 5.96 5.48
N SER A 87 20.15 5.83 6.45
CA SER A 87 20.24 4.67 7.33
C SER A 87 19.14 4.68 8.39
N GLY A 88 18.71 3.49 8.83
CA GLY A 88 17.73 3.35 9.92
C GLY A 88 16.27 3.45 9.50
N ILE A 89 16.01 3.58 8.19
CA ILE A 89 14.67 3.49 7.61
C ILE A 89 14.52 2.11 6.97
N ALA A 90 13.42 1.42 7.30
CA ALA A 90 13.04 0.15 6.70
C ALA A 90 12.42 0.36 5.31
N ASN A 91 13.26 0.73 4.35
CA ASN A 91 12.82 1.09 3.01
C ASN A 91 12.27 -0.10 2.23
N PHE A 92 12.78 -1.31 2.48
CA PHE A 92 12.25 -2.52 1.87
C PHE A 92 10.86 -2.86 2.43
N CYS A 93 10.58 -2.55 3.71
CA CYS A 93 9.23 -2.62 4.27
C CYS A 93 8.25 -1.69 3.52
N HIS A 94 8.62 -0.42 3.34
CA HIS A 94 7.77 0.53 2.60
C HIS A 94 7.55 0.10 1.15
N LEU A 95 8.61 -0.35 0.46
CA LEU A 95 8.56 -0.81 -0.92
C LEU A 95 7.68 -2.06 -1.07
N GLY A 96 7.88 -3.07 -0.23
CA GLY A 96 7.12 -4.33 -0.28
C GLY A 96 5.63 -4.10 -0.09
N GLY A 97 5.26 -3.31 0.92
CA GLY A 97 3.87 -2.91 1.14
C GLY A 97 3.29 -2.14 -0.04
N PHE A 98 4.01 -1.14 -0.56
CA PHE A 98 3.58 -0.32 -1.70
C PHE A 98 3.29 -1.17 -2.95
N VAL A 99 4.18 -2.10 -3.29
CA VAL A 99 4.04 -2.99 -4.46
C VAL A 99 2.79 -3.85 -4.34
N ILE A 100 2.56 -4.49 -3.19
CA ILE A 100 1.35 -5.29 -2.96
C ILE A 100 0.09 -4.41 -3.04
N GLY A 101 0.15 -3.19 -2.50
CA GLY A 101 -0.85 -2.15 -2.68
C GLY A 101 -1.23 -1.90 -4.14
N VAL A 102 -0.23 -1.63 -4.97
CA VAL A 102 -0.39 -1.40 -6.41
C VAL A 102 -1.04 -2.62 -7.08
N LEU A 103 -0.60 -3.84 -6.76
CA LEU A 103 -1.16 -5.07 -7.34
C LEU A 103 -2.65 -5.24 -7.00
N TRP A 104 -3.04 -5.06 -5.74
CA TRP A 104 -4.45 -5.03 -5.35
C TRP A 104 -5.23 -3.98 -6.13
N GLY A 105 -4.63 -2.79 -6.27
CA GLY A 105 -5.24 -1.68 -7.00
C GLY A 105 -5.48 -2.02 -8.47
N LEU A 106 -4.53 -2.71 -9.11
CA LEU A 106 -4.63 -3.15 -10.52
C LEU A 106 -5.69 -4.25 -10.69
N VAL A 107 -5.78 -5.19 -9.75
CA VAL A 107 -6.81 -6.24 -9.76
C VAL A 107 -8.21 -5.61 -9.72
N ASP A 108 -8.44 -4.69 -8.78
CA ASP A 108 -9.74 -4.02 -8.68
C ASP A 108 -9.99 -3.02 -9.80
N TYR A 109 -8.95 -2.31 -10.27
CA TYR A 109 -9.06 -1.43 -11.44
C TYR A 109 -9.56 -2.19 -12.68
N SER A 110 -9.16 -3.45 -12.83
CA SER A 110 -9.55 -4.29 -13.97
C SER A 110 -11.00 -4.80 -13.90
N ARG A 111 -11.69 -4.69 -12.75
CA ARG A 111 -13.08 -5.13 -12.57
C ARG A 111 -14.08 -4.11 -13.12
N LYS A 112 -14.80 -4.44 -14.19
CA LYS A 112 -15.71 -3.49 -14.88
C LYS A 112 -16.96 -3.12 -14.07
N ASP A 113 -17.34 -3.94 -13.11
CA ASP A 113 -18.57 -3.88 -12.32
C ASP A 113 -18.35 -3.48 -10.86
N LEU A 114 -17.13 -3.07 -10.49
CA LEU A 114 -16.74 -2.83 -9.10
C LEU A 114 -17.63 -1.82 -8.34
N PHE A 115 -18.17 -0.83 -9.05
CA PHE A 115 -19.02 0.24 -8.50
C PHE A 115 -20.24 0.51 -9.39
N LYS A 116 -20.77 -0.53 -10.05
CA LYS A 116 -22.04 -0.40 -10.78
C LYS A 116 -23.22 -0.35 -9.82
#